data_AF-A0A9D7N5F0-F1
#
_entry.id   AF-A0A9D7N5F0-F1
#
_cell.length_a   1.000
_cell.length_b   1.000
_cell.length_c   1.000
_cell.angle_alpha   90.00
_cell.angle_beta   90.00
_cell.angle_gamma   90.00
#
_symmetry.space_group_name_H-M   'P 1'
#
loop_
_entity.id
_entity.type
_entity.pdbx_description
1 polymer ?
#
loop_
_entity_poly.entity_id
_entity_poly.type
_entity_poly.pdbx_seq_one_letter_code
_entity_poly.pdbx_strand_id
1 'polypeptide(L)'
;MSSAPVPEPPAPRPAPEPFSPEVLAELWRRPHRLYELVLAAPDRLGASFARSGAPGSCLLLLLCGAGLFALPYGLVLGWDSWWRVSVLYLGSTLICLPSLHVCASFIGARVSIAQVLAIGLLLSAAAGAFTLGFSPILAFLRFTMESEATQISWVSISNVLLYVALGAGVVQLWRCFAGARGWTDSALFALVLVFWHGVFLYVFLQMHRVLELAA
;
A
#
# COMPACT_ATOMS: atom_id res chain seq x y z
N MET A 1 24.70 -8.05 -50.53
CA MET A 1 24.58 -7.97 -49.07
C MET A 1 23.14 -7.58 -48.77
N SER A 2 22.32 -8.53 -48.30
CA SER A 2 20.91 -8.28 -47.97
C SER A 2 20.85 -7.44 -46.70
N SER A 3 20.44 -6.18 -46.79
CA SER A 3 20.21 -5.34 -45.62
C SER A 3 19.06 -5.93 -44.82
N ALA A 4 19.34 -6.48 -43.64
CA ALA A 4 18.30 -6.91 -42.73
C ALA A 4 17.39 -5.71 -42.40
N PRO A 5 16.07 -5.86 -42.46
CA PRO A 5 15.15 -4.77 -42.13
C PRO A 5 15.37 -4.35 -40.67
N VAL A 6 15.54 -3.05 -40.46
CA VAL A 6 15.64 -2.47 -39.11
C VAL A 6 14.32 -2.74 -38.40
N PRO A 7 14.32 -3.40 -37.22
CA PRO A 7 13.11 -3.66 -36.48
C PRO A 7 12.43 -2.34 -36.13
N GLU A 8 11.17 -2.20 -36.52
CA GLU A 8 10.37 -1.02 -36.24
C GLU A 8 10.24 -0.84 -34.71
N PRO A 9 10.45 0.38 -34.17
CA PRO A 9 10.33 0.62 -32.74
C PRO A 9 8.95 0.19 -32.24
N PRO A 10 8.85 -0.48 -31.08
CA PRO A 10 7.57 -0.87 -30.52
C PRO A 10 6.71 0.38 -30.30
N ALA A 11 5.45 0.31 -30.75
CA ALA A 11 4.50 1.42 -30.63
C ALA A 11 4.39 1.90 -29.16
N PRO A 12 4.27 3.22 -28.91
CA PRO A 12 4.09 3.76 -27.57
C PRO A 12 2.88 3.12 -26.90
N ARG A 13 3.05 2.66 -25.65
CA ARG A 13 1.93 2.12 -24.87
C ARG A 13 0.87 3.22 -24.68
N PRO A 14 -0.44 2.90 -24.84
CA PRO A 14 -1.50 3.86 -24.59
C PRO A 14 -1.45 4.35 -23.13
N ALA A 15 -1.86 5.61 -22.92
CA ALA A 15 -1.90 6.18 -21.59
C ALA A 15 -2.89 5.40 -20.70
N PRO A 16 -2.55 5.11 -19.44
CA PRO A 16 -3.43 4.39 -18.54
C PRO A 16 -4.72 5.17 -18.29
N GLU A 17 -5.86 4.52 -18.50
CA GLU A 17 -7.16 5.12 -18.25
C GLU A 17 -7.52 5.07 -16.75
N PRO A 18 -7.97 6.20 -16.16
CA PRO A 18 -8.51 6.23 -14.80
C PRO A 18 -9.64 5.21 -14.57
N PHE A 19 -9.90 4.88 -13.32
CA PHE A 19 -11.07 4.08 -12.97
C PHE A 19 -12.35 4.86 -13.22
N SER A 20 -13.24 4.28 -14.02
CA SER A 20 -14.56 4.85 -14.22
C SER A 20 -15.45 4.59 -12.99
N PRO A 21 -16.46 5.44 -12.72
CA PRO A 21 -17.39 5.25 -11.61
C PRO A 21 -18.09 3.89 -11.63
N GLU A 22 -18.40 3.36 -12.82
CA GLU A 22 -19.05 2.06 -13.01
C GLU A 22 -18.16 0.92 -12.53
N VAL A 23 -16.85 0.99 -12.82
CA VAL A 23 -15.88 0.00 -12.33
C VAL A 23 -15.78 0.06 -10.80
N LEU A 24 -15.74 1.27 -10.23
CA LEU A 24 -15.69 1.44 -8.77
C LEU A 24 -16.98 0.93 -8.09
N ALA A 25 -18.14 1.14 -8.70
CA ALA A 25 -19.41 0.61 -8.21
C ALA A 25 -19.47 -0.93 -8.28
N GLU A 26 -18.89 -1.53 -9.32
CA GLU A 26 -18.81 -3.00 -9.42
C GLU A 26 -17.86 -3.59 -8.37
N LEU A 27 -16.76 -2.91 -8.04
CA LEU A 27 -15.84 -3.32 -6.97
C LEU A 27 -16.52 -3.33 -5.60
N TRP A 28 -17.44 -2.39 -5.34
CA TRP A 28 -18.27 -2.42 -4.13
C TRP A 28 -19.16 -3.67 -4.04
N ARG A 29 -19.67 -4.15 -5.18
CA ARG A 29 -20.49 -5.37 -5.24
C ARG A 29 -19.67 -6.65 -5.15
N ARG A 30 -18.38 -6.58 -5.52
CA ARG A 30 -17.44 -7.70 -5.52
C ARG A 30 -16.24 -7.39 -4.65
N PRO A 31 -16.36 -7.48 -3.31
CA PRO A 31 -15.28 -7.09 -2.39
C PRO A 31 -14.03 -7.96 -2.56
N HIS A 32 -14.18 -9.19 -3.06
CA HIS A 32 -13.03 -10.02 -3.41
C HIS A 32 -12.18 -9.41 -4.52
N ARG A 33 -12.68 -8.53 -5.39
CA ARG A 33 -11.86 -7.87 -6.44
C ARG A 33 -11.10 -6.63 -5.94
N LEU A 34 -11.26 -6.24 -4.67
CA LEU A 34 -10.54 -5.10 -4.12
C LEU A 34 -9.02 -5.29 -4.17
N TYR A 35 -8.51 -6.53 -4.08
CA TYR A 35 -7.08 -6.78 -4.25
C TYR A 35 -6.59 -6.42 -5.66
N GLU A 36 -7.43 -6.59 -6.69
CA GLU A 36 -7.08 -6.23 -8.08
C GLU A 36 -6.92 -4.71 -8.22
N LEU A 37 -7.82 -3.95 -7.58
CA LEU A 37 -7.71 -2.49 -7.55
C LEU A 37 -6.38 -2.06 -6.90
N VAL A 38 -6.03 -2.65 -5.76
CA VAL A 38 -4.85 -2.26 -4.98
C VAL A 38 -3.54 -2.71 -5.63
N LEU A 39 -3.47 -3.93 -6.17
CA LEU A 39 -2.22 -4.56 -6.61
C LEU A 39 -2.06 -4.61 -8.14
N ALA A 40 -3.13 -4.84 -8.90
CA ALA A 40 -3.02 -5.25 -10.30
C ALA A 40 -2.93 -4.08 -11.29
N ALA A 41 -3.39 -2.88 -10.92
CA ALA A 41 -3.44 -1.74 -11.84
C ALA A 41 -2.80 -0.46 -11.27
N PRO A 42 -1.50 -0.47 -10.92
CA PRO A 42 -0.83 0.68 -10.34
C PRO A 42 -0.88 1.92 -11.25
N ASP A 43 -0.76 1.72 -12.56
CA ASP A 43 -0.81 2.80 -13.54
C ASP A 43 -2.19 3.48 -13.58
N ARG A 44 -3.28 2.69 -13.48
CA ARG A 44 -4.65 3.22 -13.46
C ARG A 44 -4.98 3.92 -12.15
N LEU A 45 -4.46 3.42 -11.02
CA LEU A 45 -4.56 4.11 -9.73
C LEU A 45 -3.83 5.45 -9.80
N GLY A 46 -2.58 5.48 -10.27
CA GLY A 46 -1.80 6.69 -10.48
C GLY A 46 -2.54 7.70 -11.37
N ALA A 47 -3.10 7.25 -12.50
CA ALA A 47 -3.90 8.08 -13.39
C ALA A 47 -5.18 8.61 -12.71
N SER A 48 -5.85 7.77 -11.91
CA SER A 48 -7.06 8.16 -11.17
C SER A 48 -6.78 9.22 -10.11
N PHE A 49 -5.59 9.20 -9.53
CA PHE A 49 -5.18 10.22 -8.57
C PHE A 49 -4.60 11.48 -9.26
N ALA A 50 -4.13 11.38 -10.52
CA ALA A 50 -3.63 12.50 -11.32
C ALA A 50 -4.70 13.44 -11.83
N ARG A 51 -5.89 12.91 -12.10
CA ARG A 51 -7.05 13.79 -12.28
C ARG A 51 -7.41 14.45 -10.97
N SER A 52 -7.60 15.77 -11.02
CA SER A 52 -8.00 16.61 -9.89
C SER A 52 -9.24 16.04 -9.21
N GLY A 53 -9.05 15.38 -8.06
CA GLY A 53 -10.10 14.68 -7.31
C GLY A 53 -10.10 13.18 -7.58
N ALA A 54 -9.37 12.43 -6.76
CA ALA A 54 -9.63 11.00 -6.65
C ALA A 54 -11.12 10.81 -6.30
N PRO A 55 -11.87 9.98 -7.04
CA PRO A 55 -13.28 9.80 -6.76
C PRO A 55 -13.42 9.31 -5.33
N GLY A 56 -14.32 9.93 -4.54
CA GLY A 56 -14.48 9.59 -3.12
C GLY A 56 -14.73 8.10 -2.89
N SER A 57 -15.35 7.41 -3.85
CA SER A 57 -15.50 5.96 -3.86
C SER A 57 -14.16 5.21 -3.89
N CYS A 58 -13.16 5.67 -4.65
CA CYS A 58 -11.83 5.05 -4.65
C CYS A 58 -11.12 5.23 -3.31
N LEU A 59 -11.22 6.42 -2.69
CA LEU A 59 -10.68 6.65 -1.34
C LEU A 59 -11.33 5.73 -0.30
N LEU A 60 -12.66 5.59 -0.35
CA LEU A 60 -13.39 4.70 0.54
C LEU A 60 -13.00 3.24 0.31
N LEU A 61 -12.83 2.80 -0.94
CA LEU A 61 -12.39 1.44 -1.26
C LEU A 61 -10.97 1.17 -0.74
N LEU A 62 -10.04 2.14 -0.86
CA LEU A 62 -8.70 2.04 -0.30
C LEU A 62 -8.72 2.01 1.23
N LEU A 63 -9.54 2.84 1.86
CA LEU A 63 -9.73 2.84 3.31
C LEU A 63 -10.27 1.50 3.81
N CYS A 64 -11.29 0.95 3.13
CA CYS A 64 -11.82 -0.38 3.40
C CYS A 64 -10.76 -1.46 3.21
N GLY A 65 -9.98 -1.41 2.12
CA GLY A 65 -8.88 -2.35 1.88
C GLY A 65 -7.81 -2.31 2.98
N ALA A 66 -7.38 -1.10 3.35
CA ALA A 66 -6.41 -0.86 4.42
C ALA A 66 -6.90 -1.39 5.78
N GLY A 67 -8.18 -1.21 6.10
CA GLY A 67 -8.78 -1.68 7.35
C GLY A 67 -9.05 -3.19 7.37
N LEU A 68 -9.58 -3.76 6.27
CA LEU A 68 -10.13 -5.11 6.24
C LEU A 68 -9.11 -6.19 5.86
N PHE A 69 -8.15 -5.90 4.97
CA PHE A 69 -7.24 -6.94 4.49
C PHE A 69 -6.28 -7.46 5.56
N ALA A 70 -5.95 -6.64 6.55
CA ALA A 70 -5.07 -7.04 7.65
C ALA A 70 -5.78 -7.86 8.75
N LEU A 71 -7.12 -7.93 8.76
CA LEU A 71 -7.88 -8.58 9.83
C LEU A 71 -7.65 -10.09 9.92
N PRO A 72 -7.64 -10.85 8.81
CA PRO A 72 -7.37 -12.29 8.88
C PRO A 72 -6.00 -12.60 9.48
N TYR A 73 -5.00 -11.77 9.20
CA TYR A 73 -3.67 -11.92 9.79
C TYR A 73 -3.71 -11.67 11.30
N GLY A 74 -4.39 -10.60 11.73
CA GLY A 74 -4.59 -10.32 13.16
C GLY A 74 -5.34 -11.44 13.89
N LEU A 75 -6.37 -12.02 13.27
CA LEU A 75 -7.12 -13.16 13.84
C LEU A 75 -6.21 -14.38 14.05
N VAL A 76 -5.25 -14.59 13.15
CA VAL A 76 -4.24 -15.64 13.30
C VAL A 76 -3.27 -15.36 14.45
N LEU A 77 -3.04 -14.09 14.84
CA LEU A 77 -2.28 -13.77 16.05
C LEU A 77 -3.10 -14.05 17.31
N GLY A 78 -4.40 -13.77 17.29
CA GLY A 78 -5.31 -14.08 18.37
C GLY A 78 -6.55 -13.20 18.36
N TRP A 79 -7.59 -13.63 19.07
CA TRP A 79 -8.84 -12.88 19.13
C TRP A 79 -8.65 -11.49 19.74
N ASP A 80 -7.93 -11.32 20.84
CA ASP A 80 -7.73 -9.99 21.43
C ASP A 80 -6.82 -9.05 20.60
N SER A 81 -6.18 -9.60 19.57
CA SER A 81 -5.20 -8.90 18.72
C SER A 81 -5.66 -8.69 17.28
N TRP A 82 -6.90 -9.07 16.93
CA TRP A 82 -7.38 -9.08 15.54
C TRP A 82 -7.29 -7.72 14.83
N TRP A 83 -7.44 -6.63 15.60
CA TRP A 83 -7.42 -5.25 15.11
C TRP A 83 -6.03 -4.64 15.02
N ARG A 84 -5.04 -5.20 15.74
CA ARG A 84 -3.71 -4.57 15.94
C ARG A 84 -2.98 -4.36 14.61
N VAL A 85 -3.05 -5.32 13.70
CA VAL A 85 -2.36 -5.24 12.40
C VAL A 85 -2.98 -4.16 11.50
N SER A 86 -4.31 -4.03 11.51
CA SER A 86 -4.98 -2.95 10.79
C SER A 86 -4.62 -1.58 11.36
N VAL A 87 -4.60 -1.44 12.70
CA VAL A 87 -4.18 -0.19 13.35
C VAL A 87 -2.70 0.10 13.10
N LEU A 88 -1.85 -0.92 13.03
CA LEU A 88 -0.42 -0.76 12.71
C LEU A 88 -0.24 -0.08 11.34
N TYR A 89 -0.85 -0.58 10.27
CA TYR A 89 -0.70 0.02 8.94
C TYR A 89 -1.50 1.31 8.80
N LEU A 90 -2.81 1.25 9.05
CA LEU A 90 -3.72 2.37 8.82
C LEU A 90 -3.45 3.51 9.81
N GLY A 91 -3.27 3.20 11.10
CA GLY A 91 -2.97 4.19 12.13
C GLY A 91 -1.66 4.92 11.86
N SER A 92 -0.57 4.19 11.59
CA SER A 92 0.72 4.81 11.24
C SER A 92 0.61 5.70 10.01
N THR A 93 -0.15 5.27 9.01
CA THR A 93 -0.40 6.06 7.80
C THR A 93 -1.13 7.35 8.14
N LEU A 94 -2.28 7.28 8.81
CA LEU A 94 -3.10 8.45 9.14
C LEU A 94 -2.34 9.47 10.00
N ILE A 95 -1.54 9.01 10.96
CA ILE A 95 -0.68 9.87 11.79
C ILE A 95 0.35 10.61 10.94
N CYS A 96 0.87 9.98 9.87
CA CYS A 96 1.90 10.55 9.01
C CYS A 96 1.34 11.36 7.83
N LEU A 97 0.03 11.37 7.58
CA LEU A 97 -0.55 12.14 6.47
C LEU A 97 -0.35 13.66 6.58
N PRO A 98 -0.51 14.29 7.76
CA PRO A 98 -0.30 15.73 7.90
C PRO A 98 1.11 16.16 7.50
N SER A 99 2.14 15.37 7.86
CA SER A 99 3.53 15.70 7.51
C SER A 99 3.78 15.60 6.00
N LEU A 100 3.20 14.60 5.32
CA LEU A 100 3.25 14.50 3.86
C LEU A 100 2.61 15.73 3.19
N HIS A 101 1.43 16.13 3.65
CA HIS A 101 0.73 17.29 3.10
C HIS A 101 1.54 18.57 3.27
N VAL A 102 2.05 18.83 4.49
CA VAL A 102 2.85 20.02 4.80
C VAL A 102 4.14 20.04 3.99
N CYS A 103 4.89 18.93 3.91
CA CYS A 103 6.14 18.88 3.14
C CYS A 103 5.89 19.08 1.65
N ALA A 104 4.82 18.50 1.11
CA ALA A 104 4.45 18.68 -0.29
C ALA A 104 4.04 20.13 -0.58
N SER A 105 3.23 20.75 0.26
CA SER A 105 2.87 22.17 0.13
C SER A 105 4.09 23.09 0.26
N PHE A 106 5.05 22.76 1.13
CA PHE A 106 6.28 23.54 1.34
C PHE A 106 7.15 23.60 0.08
N ILE A 107 7.28 22.49 -0.66
CA ILE A 107 8.01 22.47 -1.95
C ILE A 107 7.19 23.03 -3.12
N GLY A 108 6.01 23.61 -2.86
CA GLY A 108 5.12 24.15 -3.88
C GLY A 108 4.37 23.09 -4.70
N ALA A 109 4.37 21.82 -4.29
CA ALA A 109 3.61 20.79 -4.96
C ALA A 109 2.10 21.05 -4.74
N ARG A 110 1.36 21.19 -5.85
CA ARG A 110 -0.10 21.42 -5.83
C ARG A 110 -0.86 20.10 -5.66
N VAL A 111 -0.60 19.40 -4.55
CA VAL A 111 -1.33 18.18 -4.19
C VAL A 111 -2.51 18.49 -3.28
N SER A 112 -3.68 18.01 -3.70
CA SER A 112 -4.90 18.04 -2.90
C SER A 112 -4.83 17.08 -1.71
N ILE A 113 -5.61 17.33 -0.67
CA ILE A 113 -5.75 16.43 0.49
C ILE A 113 -6.21 15.04 0.07
N ALA A 114 -7.12 14.95 -0.92
CA ALA A 114 -7.59 13.69 -1.49
C ALA A 114 -6.44 12.87 -2.11
N GLN A 115 -5.51 13.51 -2.81
CA GLN A 115 -4.33 12.83 -3.37
C GLN A 115 -3.39 12.36 -2.26
N VAL A 116 -3.14 13.20 -1.25
CA VAL A 116 -2.33 12.82 -0.09
C VAL A 116 -2.91 11.61 0.65
N LEU A 117 -4.24 11.60 0.87
CA LEU A 117 -4.96 10.46 1.43
C LEU A 117 -4.83 9.22 0.55
N ALA A 118 -5.02 9.35 -0.76
CA ALA A 118 -4.91 8.23 -1.69
C ALA A 118 -3.52 7.58 -1.66
N ILE A 119 -2.45 8.38 -1.64
CA ILE A 119 -1.06 7.91 -1.55
C ILE A 119 -0.86 7.10 -0.27
N GLY A 120 -1.22 7.65 0.89
CA GLY A 120 -1.04 6.96 2.16
C GLY A 120 -1.91 5.70 2.27
N LEU A 121 -3.19 5.79 1.91
CA LEU A 121 -4.12 4.65 1.97
C LEU A 121 -3.72 3.53 1.01
N LEU A 122 -3.15 3.86 -0.15
CA LEU A 122 -2.61 2.86 -1.07
C LEU A 122 -1.49 2.03 -0.42
N LEU A 123 -0.55 2.67 0.28
CA LEU A 123 0.53 1.96 1.00
C LEU A 123 -0.07 0.99 2.02
N SER A 124 -1.00 1.47 2.85
CA SER A 124 -1.67 0.63 3.85
C SER A 124 -2.50 -0.49 3.24
N ALA A 125 -3.28 -0.20 2.21
CA ALA A 125 -4.12 -1.20 1.54
C ALA A 125 -3.28 -2.27 0.87
N ALA A 126 -2.17 -1.88 0.23
CA ALA A 126 -1.24 -2.83 -0.39
C ALA A 126 -0.59 -3.71 0.67
N ALA A 127 -0.02 -3.14 1.74
CA ALA A 127 0.55 -3.90 2.84
C ALA A 127 -0.48 -4.86 3.47
N GLY A 128 -1.71 -4.37 3.71
CA GLY A 128 -2.84 -5.17 4.17
C GLY A 128 -3.12 -6.35 3.23
N ALA A 129 -3.19 -6.11 1.91
CA ALA A 129 -3.42 -7.17 0.93
C ALA A 129 -2.33 -8.26 0.94
N PHE A 130 -1.06 -7.88 1.15
CA PHE A 130 0.02 -8.85 1.34
C PHE A 130 -0.13 -9.63 2.64
N THR A 131 -0.50 -8.98 3.75
CA THR A 131 -0.76 -9.69 5.01
C THR A 131 -1.95 -10.65 4.89
N LEU A 132 -2.97 -10.32 4.11
CA LEU A 132 -4.05 -11.25 3.78
C LEU A 132 -3.49 -12.53 3.12
N GLY A 133 -2.60 -12.39 2.14
CA GLY A 133 -1.93 -13.51 1.49
C GLY A 133 -1.02 -14.32 2.42
N PHE A 134 -0.39 -13.66 3.41
CA PHE A 134 0.46 -14.31 4.41
C PHE A 134 -0.30 -14.97 5.57
N SER A 135 -1.59 -14.63 5.74
CA SER A 135 -2.43 -15.16 6.81
C SER A 135 -2.45 -16.70 6.88
N PRO A 136 -2.70 -17.45 5.78
CA PRO A 136 -2.67 -18.92 5.84
C PRO A 136 -1.28 -19.49 6.15
N ILE A 137 -0.21 -18.84 5.68
CA ILE A 137 1.18 -19.26 5.97
C ILE A 137 1.44 -19.12 7.47
N LEU A 138 1.08 -17.98 8.05
CA LEU A 138 1.24 -17.76 9.48
C LEU A 138 0.38 -18.74 10.30
N ALA A 139 -0.85 -19.02 9.88
CA ALA A 139 -1.74 -19.96 10.56
C ALA A 139 -1.13 -21.38 10.59
N PHE A 140 -0.56 -21.81 9.47
CA PHE A 140 0.17 -23.06 9.38
C PHE A 140 1.37 -23.10 10.33
N LEU A 141 2.19 -22.05 10.36
CA LEU A 141 3.35 -21.96 11.26
C LEU A 141 2.94 -21.98 12.73
N ARG A 142 1.88 -21.26 13.10
CA ARG A 142 1.35 -21.26 14.46
C ARG A 142 0.84 -22.64 14.89
N PHE A 143 0.29 -23.42 13.96
CA PHE A 143 -0.20 -24.77 14.26
C PHE A 143 0.93 -25.81 14.34
N THR A 144 2.03 -25.60 13.62
CA THR A 144 3.08 -26.62 13.44
C THR A 144 4.34 -26.36 14.25
N MET A 145 4.57 -25.13 14.72
CA MET A 145 5.75 -24.75 15.49
C MET A 145 5.42 -24.61 16.98
N GLU A 146 6.23 -25.23 17.83
CA GLU A 146 6.20 -24.95 19.26
C GLU A 146 6.66 -23.51 19.52
N SER A 147 5.94 -22.80 20.38
CA SER A 147 6.20 -21.40 20.72
C SER A 147 7.56 -21.18 21.39
N GLU A 148 8.13 -22.21 22.01
CA GLU A 148 9.40 -22.16 22.77
C GLU A 148 10.61 -22.70 21.98
N ALA A 149 10.51 -22.84 20.66
CA ALA A 149 11.65 -23.28 19.86
C ALA A 149 12.85 -22.34 20.04
N THR A 150 14.00 -22.90 20.47
CA THR A 150 15.18 -22.17 20.95
C THR A 150 15.92 -21.31 19.92
N GLN A 151 15.52 -21.29 18.65
CA GLN A 151 16.23 -20.56 17.59
C GLN A 151 15.35 -19.65 16.72
N ILE A 152 14.16 -20.10 16.30
CA ILE A 152 13.24 -19.29 15.47
C ILE A 152 11.81 -19.56 15.93
N SER A 153 11.18 -18.57 16.56
CA SER A 153 9.76 -18.64 16.91
C SER A 153 8.87 -18.20 15.74
N TRP A 154 7.63 -18.68 15.72
CA TRP A 154 6.64 -18.24 14.74
C TRP A 154 6.37 -16.72 14.84
N VAL A 155 6.55 -16.13 16.02
CA VAL A 155 6.44 -14.67 16.25
C VAL A 155 7.54 -13.91 15.52
N SER A 156 8.79 -14.41 15.54
CA SER A 156 9.87 -13.82 14.76
C SER A 156 9.57 -13.84 13.26
N ILE A 157 9.03 -14.96 12.75
CA ILE A 157 8.61 -15.08 11.35
C ILE A 157 7.45 -14.12 11.04
N SER A 158 6.47 -14.01 11.94
CA SER A 158 5.36 -13.06 11.84
C SER A 158 5.86 -11.63 11.64
N ASN A 159 6.80 -11.18 12.48
CA ASN A 159 7.40 -9.86 12.37
C ASN A 159 8.08 -9.64 11.02
N VAL A 160 8.85 -10.62 10.53
CA VAL A 160 9.46 -10.55 9.20
C VAL A 160 8.39 -10.40 8.11
N LEU A 161 7.32 -11.19 8.16
CA LEU A 161 6.23 -11.12 7.19
C LEU A 161 5.52 -9.75 7.21
N LEU A 162 5.35 -9.12 8.38
CA LEU A 162 4.82 -7.76 8.48
C LEU A 162 5.75 -6.74 7.82
N TYR A 163 7.07 -6.82 8.05
CA TYR A 163 8.03 -5.92 7.38
C TYR A 163 8.10 -6.16 5.87
N VAL A 164 7.98 -7.41 5.41
CA VAL A 164 7.90 -7.74 3.98
C VAL A 164 6.63 -7.16 3.37
N ALA A 165 5.48 -7.28 4.04
CA ALA A 165 4.22 -6.70 3.59
C ALA A 165 4.30 -5.16 3.52
N LEU A 166 4.92 -4.52 4.51
CA LEU A 166 5.21 -3.08 4.46
C LEU A 166 6.07 -2.72 3.24
N GLY A 167 7.19 -3.44 3.04
CA GLY A 167 8.08 -3.24 1.90
C GLY A 167 7.35 -3.38 0.56
N ALA A 168 6.46 -4.36 0.45
CA ALA A 168 5.63 -4.55 -0.73
C ALA A 168 4.62 -3.39 -0.94
N GLY A 169 4.06 -2.85 0.14
CA GLY A 169 3.23 -1.64 0.10
C GLY A 169 4.00 -0.41 -0.38
N VAL A 170 5.23 -0.22 0.09
CA VAL A 170 6.14 0.84 -0.38
C VAL A 170 6.46 0.67 -1.87
N VAL A 171 6.84 -0.54 -2.30
CA VAL A 171 7.10 -0.82 -3.72
C VAL A 171 5.87 -0.53 -4.57
N GLN A 172 4.68 -0.93 -4.13
CA GLN A 172 3.44 -0.66 -4.86
C GLN A 172 3.16 0.84 -4.96
N LEU A 173 3.40 1.60 -3.90
CA LEU A 173 3.27 3.06 -3.94
C LEU A 173 4.22 3.68 -4.99
N TRP A 174 5.49 3.26 -5.01
CA TRP A 174 6.46 3.74 -6.00
C TRP A 174 6.11 3.34 -7.43
N ARG A 175 5.53 2.15 -7.64
CA ARG A 175 5.00 1.73 -8.95
C ARG A 175 3.87 2.64 -9.41
N CYS A 176 2.91 2.95 -8.54
CA CYS A 176 1.83 3.88 -8.86
C CYS A 176 2.37 5.30 -9.14
N PHE A 177 3.35 5.74 -8.35
CA PHE A 177 4.01 7.04 -8.53
C PHE A 177 4.73 7.13 -9.89
N ALA A 178 5.49 6.10 -10.26
CA ALA A 178 6.19 6.04 -11.55
C ALA A 178 5.23 5.96 -12.75
N GLY A 179 4.06 5.33 -12.58
CA GLY A 179 2.99 5.26 -13.60
C GLY A 179 2.21 6.58 -13.76
N ALA A 180 2.15 7.40 -12.72
CA ALA A 180 1.44 8.68 -12.71
C ALA A 180 2.22 9.80 -13.42
N ARG A 181 2.22 9.77 -14.77
CA ARG A 181 2.81 10.84 -15.58
C ARG A 181 2.08 12.17 -15.30
N GLY A 182 2.83 13.22 -14.90
CA GLY A 182 2.33 14.58 -14.74
C GLY A 182 1.94 15.02 -13.33
N TRP A 183 2.32 14.26 -12.29
CA TRP A 183 1.91 14.52 -10.90
C TRP A 183 2.55 15.72 -10.22
N THR A 184 3.73 16.17 -10.66
CA THR A 184 4.47 17.39 -10.27
C THR A 184 5.89 17.26 -10.82
N ASP A 185 6.75 18.26 -10.62
CA ASP A 185 8.18 18.18 -10.93
C ASP A 185 8.82 17.00 -10.17
N SER A 186 8.92 15.86 -10.86
CA SER A 186 8.89 14.52 -10.25
C SER A 186 10.01 14.25 -9.24
N ALA A 187 11.14 14.93 -9.37
CA ALA A 187 12.31 14.74 -8.52
C ALA A 187 12.12 15.31 -7.10
N LEU A 188 11.59 16.52 -6.96
CA LEU A 188 11.39 17.16 -5.65
C LEU A 188 10.32 16.42 -4.84
N PHE A 189 9.23 16.04 -5.49
CA PHE A 189 8.18 15.27 -4.82
C PHE A 189 8.65 13.86 -4.43
N ALA A 190 9.48 13.21 -5.26
CA ALA A 190 10.11 11.95 -4.88
C ALA A 190 10.99 12.09 -3.64
N LEU A 191 11.75 13.19 -3.50
CA LEU A 191 12.53 13.47 -2.30
C LEU A 191 11.63 13.62 -1.06
N VAL A 192 10.51 14.34 -1.19
CA VAL A 192 9.50 14.46 -0.12
C VAL A 192 8.93 13.10 0.25
N LEU A 193 8.62 12.24 -0.73
CA LEU A 193 8.18 10.87 -0.47
C LEU A 193 9.25 10.07 0.27
N VAL A 194 10.51 10.13 -0.11
CA VAL A 194 11.60 9.44 0.60
C VAL A 194 11.71 9.91 2.05
N PHE A 195 11.70 11.23 2.28
CA PHE A 195 11.70 11.79 3.63
C PHE A 195 10.49 11.32 4.44
N TRP A 196 9.30 11.35 3.83
CA TRP A 196 8.07 10.87 4.44
C TRP A 196 8.13 9.38 4.79
N HIS A 197 8.73 8.53 3.96
CA HIS A 197 8.96 7.12 4.29
C HIS A 197 9.82 6.96 5.54
N GLY A 198 10.82 7.83 5.74
CA GLY A 198 11.64 7.83 6.96
C GLY A 198 10.81 8.13 8.21
N VAL A 199 9.98 9.17 8.15
CA VAL A 199 9.05 9.53 9.25
C VAL A 199 8.02 8.41 9.48
N PHE A 200 7.44 7.90 8.40
CA PHE A 200 6.48 6.80 8.44
C PHE A 200 7.09 5.56 9.09
N LEU A 201 8.30 5.15 8.69
CA LEU A 201 8.97 3.99 9.25
C LEU A 201 9.24 4.16 10.74
N TYR A 202 9.66 5.35 11.16
CA TYR A 202 9.83 5.66 12.59
C TYR A 202 8.52 5.48 13.37
N VAL A 203 7.42 6.07 12.90
CA VAL A 203 6.10 5.94 13.54
C VAL A 203 5.62 4.49 13.52
N PHE A 204 5.80 3.78 12.41
CA PHE A 204 5.45 2.37 12.26
C PHE A 204 6.18 1.50 13.28
N LEU A 205 7.50 1.69 13.45
CA LEU A 205 8.29 0.95 14.43
C LEU A 205 7.86 1.25 15.87
N GLN A 206 7.51 2.51 16.18
CA GLN A 206 6.96 2.85 17.50
C GLN A 206 5.59 2.22 17.72
N MET A 207 4.71 2.25 16.72
CA MET A 207 3.40 1.61 16.79
C MET A 207 3.50 0.08 16.93
N HIS A 208 4.45 -0.54 16.23
CA HIS A 208 4.71 -1.98 16.33
C HIS A 208 5.06 -2.39 17.77
N ARG A 209 5.84 -1.57 18.48
CA ARG A 209 6.16 -1.76 19.91
C ARG A 209 4.96 -1.51 20.82
N VAL A 210 4.24 -0.41 20.61
CA VAL A 210 3.06 -0.03 21.42
C VAL A 210 1.93 -1.06 21.31
N LEU A 211 1.78 -1.68 20.13
CA LEU A 211 0.79 -2.73 19.90
C LEU A 211 1.27 -4.12 20.36
N GLU A 212 2.46 -4.23 20.93
CA GLU A 212 3.02 -5.47 21.48
C GLU A 212 2.99 -6.64 20.49
N LEU A 213 3.22 -6.37 19.20
CA LEU A 213 3.21 -7.41 18.15
C LEU A 213 4.49 -8.25 18.14
N ALA A 214 5.44 -7.94 19.03
CA ALA A 214 6.70 -8.64 19.21
C ALA A 214 6.77 -9.49 20.49
N ALA A 215 5.69 -9.54 21.28
CA ALA A 215 5.59 -10.27 22.54
C ALA A 215 4.96 -11.65 22.36
#